data_AF-A0A363TZF0-F1
#
_entry.id   AF-A0A363TZF0-F1
#
_cell.length_a   1.000
_cell.length_b   1.000
_cell.length_c   1.000
_cell.angle_alpha   90.00
_cell.angle_beta   90.00
_cell.angle_gamma   90.00
#
_symmetry.space_group_name_H-M   'P 1'
#
loop_
_entity.id
_entity.type
_entity.pdbx_description
1 polymer ?
#
loop_
_entity_poly.entity_id
_entity_poly.type
_entity_poly.pdbx_seq_one_letter_code
_entity_poly.pdbx_strand_id
1 'polypeptide(L)'
;GMNVAAMRLGGRGVKIDVSLDVNETAAIVYDAKKQRGKSAVWILGGGSPKNFMLQTEPQIQEVLGIASMGHDYFLQVTDARPDTGGLSGATPSEAVSWGKVDPDRLPDSVVCYVDSTVALPLLTAYALARAKKRPHGRLYDRREALLSALSAGVKRKDLAARKKTAR
;
A
#
# COMPACT_ATOMS: atom_id res chain seq x y z
N GLY A 1 17.82 -5.16 10.76
CA GLY A 1 17.76 -4.08 11.77
C GLY A 1 19.02 -4.04 12.61
N MET A 2 19.15 -4.96 13.58
CA MET A 2 20.22 -4.93 14.59
C MET A 2 21.65 -4.90 14.00
N ASN A 3 21.93 -5.71 12.97
CA ASN A 3 23.25 -5.69 12.33
C ASN A 3 23.56 -4.37 11.61
N VAL A 4 22.56 -3.74 11.00
CA VAL A 4 22.71 -2.42 10.38
C VAL A 4 23.00 -1.37 11.45
N ALA A 5 22.25 -1.40 12.56
CA ALA A 5 22.50 -0.50 13.70
C ALA A 5 23.92 -0.65 14.27
N ALA A 6 24.38 -1.88 14.46
CA ALA A 6 25.75 -2.16 14.92
C ALA A 6 26.82 -1.65 13.94
N MET A 7 26.62 -1.82 12.63
CA MET A 7 27.53 -1.27 11.62
C MET A 7 27.57 0.25 11.65
N ARG A 8 26.42 0.91 11.85
CA ARG A 8 26.31 2.37 11.88
C ARG A 8 27.06 3.00 13.07
N LEU A 9 27.13 2.31 14.23
CA LEU A 9 27.94 2.76 15.36
C LEU A 9 29.44 2.83 15.01
N GLY A 10 29.92 1.92 14.15
CA GLY A 10 31.29 1.92 13.63
C GLY A 10 31.52 2.82 12.41
N GLY A 11 30.60 3.75 12.11
CA GLY A 11 30.70 4.65 10.95
C GLY A 11 30.51 3.99 9.58
N ARG A 12 30.17 2.69 9.52
CA ARG A 12 30.05 1.89 8.29
C ARG A 12 28.60 1.44 8.04
N GLY A 13 28.37 0.77 6.91
CA GLY A 13 27.07 0.20 6.56
C GLY A 13 26.14 1.16 5.81
N VAL A 14 25.02 0.62 5.35
CA VAL A 14 24.04 1.32 4.52
C VAL A 14 23.15 2.26 5.34
N LYS A 15 22.76 3.39 4.75
CA LYS A 15 21.67 4.22 5.26
C LYS A 15 20.36 3.70 4.67
N ILE A 16 19.34 3.58 5.51
CA ILE A 16 17.99 3.22 5.10
C ILE A 16 17.22 4.52 4.90
N ASP A 17 16.66 4.69 3.70
CA ASP A 17 15.79 5.83 3.38
C ASP A 17 14.33 5.37 3.33
N VAL A 18 13.63 5.55 4.45
CA VAL A 18 12.22 5.16 4.57
C VAL A 18 11.32 6.06 3.74
N SER A 19 11.74 7.31 3.48
CA SER A 19 10.97 8.23 2.62
C SER A 19 11.00 7.77 1.16
N LEU A 20 12.13 7.23 0.71
CA LEU A 20 12.22 6.59 -0.60
C LEU A 20 11.25 5.41 -0.71
N ASP A 21 11.22 4.52 0.28
CA ASP A 21 10.32 3.35 0.28
C ASP A 21 8.83 3.76 0.19
N VAL A 22 8.43 4.80 0.93
CA VAL A 22 7.06 5.35 0.87
C VAL A 22 6.75 5.89 -0.53
N ASN A 23 7.68 6.62 -1.15
CA ASN A 23 7.48 7.17 -2.48
C ASN A 23 7.48 6.06 -3.56
N GLU A 24 8.33 5.05 -3.44
CA GLU A 24 8.41 3.93 -4.39
C GLU A 24 7.13 3.10 -4.37
N THR A 25 6.61 2.77 -3.19
CA THR A 25 5.35 2.02 -3.06
C THR A 25 4.16 2.83 -3.55
N ALA A 26 4.10 4.13 -3.24
CA ALA A 26 3.08 5.02 -3.80
C ALA A 26 3.19 5.12 -5.33
N ALA A 27 4.40 5.16 -5.90
CA ALA A 27 4.60 5.21 -7.34
C ALA A 27 4.09 3.95 -8.05
N ILE A 28 4.26 2.78 -7.44
CA ILE A 28 3.71 1.51 -7.96
C ILE A 28 2.18 1.56 -8.01
N VAL A 29 1.53 2.02 -6.94
CA VAL A 29 0.07 2.12 -6.88
C VAL A 29 -0.44 3.15 -7.88
N TYR A 30 0.19 4.32 -7.95
CA TYR A 30 -0.14 5.37 -8.91
C TYR A 30 -0.06 4.86 -10.36
N ASP A 31 0.99 4.12 -10.71
CA ASP A 31 1.14 3.53 -12.04
C ASP A 31 0.07 2.49 -12.35
N ALA A 32 -0.24 1.60 -11.39
CA ALA A 32 -1.28 0.59 -11.57
C ALA A 32 -2.64 1.23 -11.92
N LYS A 33 -2.98 2.33 -11.26
CA LYS A 33 -4.23 3.06 -11.48
C LYS A 33 -4.21 3.84 -12.78
N LYS A 34 -3.10 4.48 -13.12
CA LYS A 34 -2.97 5.24 -14.37
C LYS A 34 -2.98 4.36 -15.61
N GLN A 35 -2.28 3.22 -15.57
CA GLN A 35 -2.15 2.34 -16.75
C GLN A 35 -3.31 1.36 -16.91
N ARG A 36 -3.75 0.73 -15.81
CA ARG A 36 -4.70 -0.39 -15.85
C ARG A 36 -6.06 -0.05 -15.27
N GLY A 37 -6.20 1.14 -14.69
CA GLY A 37 -7.47 1.65 -14.15
C GLY A 37 -7.93 0.97 -12.86
N LYS A 38 -7.22 -0.04 -12.35
CA LYS A 38 -7.61 -0.80 -11.16
C LYS A 38 -6.42 -1.25 -10.33
N SER A 39 -6.62 -1.29 -9.02
CA SER A 39 -5.67 -1.76 -8.00
C SER A 39 -6.36 -2.69 -7.01
N ALA A 40 -5.62 -3.64 -6.47
CA ALA A 40 -6.12 -4.61 -5.50
C ALA A 40 -5.09 -4.80 -4.40
N VAL A 41 -5.56 -4.93 -3.16
CA VAL A 41 -4.73 -5.31 -2.01
C VAL A 41 -5.23 -6.62 -1.43
N TRP A 42 -4.28 -7.55 -1.24
CA TRP A 42 -4.51 -8.78 -0.49
C TRP A 42 -3.58 -8.76 0.71
N ILE A 43 -4.16 -8.62 1.89
CA ILE A 43 -3.48 -8.46 3.17
C ILE A 43 -3.59 -9.78 3.94
N LEU A 44 -2.45 -10.30 4.39
CA LEU A 44 -2.35 -11.45 5.27
C LEU A 44 -1.87 -10.96 6.64
N GLY A 45 -2.76 -11.00 7.62
CA GLY A 45 -2.57 -10.42 8.95
C GLY A 45 -3.01 -8.95 9.05
N GLY A 46 -2.22 -8.14 9.75
CA GLY A 46 -2.52 -6.76 10.08
C GLY A 46 -1.28 -5.91 10.38
N GLY A 47 -1.38 -5.01 11.35
CA GLY A 47 -0.26 -4.23 11.87
C GLY A 47 0.41 -3.29 10.86
N SER A 48 1.73 -3.12 11.02
CA SER A 48 2.52 -2.23 10.17
C SER A 48 2.47 -2.59 8.67
N PRO A 49 2.56 -3.87 8.26
CA PRO A 49 2.42 -4.23 6.84
C PRO A 49 1.08 -3.80 6.22
N LYS A 50 -0.04 -3.96 6.95
CA LYS A 50 -1.36 -3.47 6.51
C LYS A 50 -1.34 -1.96 6.32
N ASN A 51 -0.84 -1.21 7.30
CA ASN A 51 -0.80 0.24 7.18
C ASN A 51 0.12 0.71 6.06
N PHE A 52 1.29 0.08 5.93
CA PHE A 52 2.32 0.49 4.98
C PHE A 52 1.85 0.34 3.53
N MET A 53 1.08 -0.70 3.23
CA MET A 53 0.41 -0.83 1.94
C MET A 53 -0.71 0.19 1.79
N LEU A 54 -1.62 0.30 2.76
CA LEU A 54 -2.80 1.16 2.60
C LEU A 54 -2.51 2.67 2.64
N GLN A 55 -1.41 3.10 3.25
CA GLN A 55 -1.04 4.53 3.29
C GLN A 55 -0.60 5.07 1.92
N THR A 56 -0.38 4.22 0.91
CA THR A 56 -0.03 4.69 -0.43
C THR A 56 -1.12 5.55 -1.03
N GLU A 57 -2.39 5.26 -0.77
CA GLU A 57 -3.50 6.07 -1.27
C GLU A 57 -3.51 7.46 -0.60
N PRO A 58 -3.61 7.60 0.75
CA PRO A 58 -3.43 8.89 1.44
C PRO A 58 -2.16 9.65 1.01
N GLN A 59 -1.04 8.96 0.78
CA GLN A 59 0.17 9.60 0.26
C GLN A 59 -0.07 10.24 -1.12
N ILE A 60 -0.75 9.57 -2.04
CA ILE A 60 -1.05 10.09 -3.38
C ILE A 60 -2.09 11.21 -3.32
N GLN A 61 -3.25 10.97 -2.71
CA GLN A 61 -4.37 11.92 -2.70
C GLN A 61 -4.16 13.08 -1.72
N GLU A 62 -3.93 12.77 -0.45
CA GLU A 62 -3.91 13.80 0.60
C GLU A 62 -2.57 14.50 0.62
N VAL A 63 -1.45 13.77 0.63
CA VAL A 63 -0.11 14.36 0.82
C VAL A 63 0.42 15.00 -0.47
N LEU A 64 0.35 14.29 -1.59
CA LEU A 64 0.86 14.74 -2.89
C LEU A 64 -0.17 15.54 -3.71
N GLY A 65 -1.46 15.55 -3.32
CA GLY A 65 -2.50 16.33 -3.99
C GLY A 65 -2.91 15.79 -5.37
N ILE A 66 -2.63 14.52 -5.65
CA ILE A 66 -2.93 13.88 -6.93
C ILE A 66 -4.29 13.20 -6.81
N ALA A 67 -5.24 13.57 -7.66
CA ALA A 67 -6.56 12.95 -7.67
C ALA A 67 -6.43 11.43 -7.92
N SER A 68 -6.82 10.66 -6.91
CA SER A 68 -6.89 9.19 -6.89
C SER A 68 -8.08 8.79 -6.02
N MET A 69 -8.76 7.72 -6.38
CA MET A 69 -9.75 7.05 -5.50
C MET A 69 -9.00 6.07 -4.57
N GLY A 70 -9.64 5.35 -3.66
CA GLY A 70 -8.96 4.28 -2.91
C GLY A 70 -8.69 3.03 -3.75
N HIS A 71 -8.24 1.93 -3.14
CA HIS A 71 -8.09 0.65 -3.84
C HIS A 71 -9.44 0.08 -4.30
N ASP A 72 -9.46 -0.59 -5.47
CA ASP A 72 -10.69 -1.13 -6.06
C ASP A 72 -11.11 -2.47 -5.47
N TYR A 73 -10.16 -3.26 -4.98
CA TYR A 73 -10.41 -4.55 -4.35
C TYR A 73 -9.63 -4.66 -3.05
N PHE A 74 -10.32 -5.14 -2.01
CA PHE A 74 -9.76 -5.32 -0.69
C PHE A 74 -10.06 -6.74 -0.21
N LEU A 75 -9.01 -7.53 0.01
CA LEU A 75 -9.09 -8.83 0.66
C LEU A 75 -8.16 -8.83 1.86
N GLN A 76 -8.70 -9.01 3.06
CA GLN A 76 -7.91 -9.21 4.27
C GLN A 76 -8.16 -10.59 4.86
N VAL A 77 -7.09 -11.29 5.22
CA VAL A 77 -7.14 -12.49 6.06
C VAL A 77 -6.52 -12.11 7.40
N THR A 78 -7.24 -12.25 8.49
CA THR A 78 -6.75 -11.83 9.82
C THR A 78 -7.41 -12.62 10.93
N ASP A 79 -6.70 -12.87 12.02
CA ASP A 79 -7.27 -13.36 13.27
C ASP A 79 -7.64 -12.20 14.23
N ALA A 80 -7.12 -11.00 13.97
CA ALA A 80 -7.39 -9.81 14.77
C ALA A 80 -8.87 -9.40 14.68
N ARG A 81 -9.49 -9.22 15.85
CA ARG A 81 -10.89 -8.84 15.96
C ARG A 81 -11.10 -7.32 15.93
N PRO A 82 -12.21 -6.82 15.36
CA PRO A 82 -12.50 -5.40 15.25
C PRO A 82 -12.86 -4.73 16.58
N ASP A 83 -13.41 -5.47 17.56
CA ASP A 83 -13.90 -4.93 18.85
C ASP A 83 -12.82 -4.25 19.69
N THR A 84 -11.56 -4.64 19.49
CA THR A 84 -10.42 -4.11 20.24
C THR A 84 -9.98 -2.72 19.78
N GLY A 85 -10.52 -2.21 18.67
CA GLY A 85 -10.12 -0.93 18.07
C GLY A 85 -8.69 -0.94 17.49
N GLY A 86 -8.05 -2.11 17.40
CA GLY A 86 -6.72 -2.25 16.83
C GLY A 86 -6.71 -2.14 15.31
N LEU A 87 -5.71 -1.47 14.75
CA LEU A 87 -5.52 -1.33 13.30
C LEU A 87 -5.58 -2.66 12.53
N SER A 88 -5.06 -3.73 13.13
CA SER A 88 -5.09 -5.08 12.54
C SER A 88 -6.51 -5.57 12.27
N GLY A 89 -7.44 -5.32 13.20
CA GLY A 89 -8.85 -5.70 13.08
C GLY A 89 -9.71 -4.65 12.38
N ALA A 90 -9.14 -3.48 12.02
CA ALA A 90 -9.91 -2.38 11.44
C ALA A 90 -10.65 -2.81 10.17
N THR A 91 -11.94 -2.49 10.12
CA THR A 91 -12.86 -2.97 9.07
C THR A 91 -12.62 -2.23 7.75
N PRO A 92 -13.06 -2.80 6.60
CA PRO A 92 -12.99 -2.09 5.32
C PRO A 92 -13.77 -0.78 5.34
N SER A 93 -14.89 -0.72 6.07
CA SER A 93 -15.66 0.51 6.26
C SER A 93 -14.87 1.61 6.96
N GLU A 94 -14.02 1.26 7.93
CA GLU A 94 -13.06 2.20 8.51
C GLU A 94 -11.95 2.57 7.53
N ALA A 95 -11.53 1.68 6.63
CA ALA A 95 -10.54 2.02 5.62
C ALA A 95 -11.08 3.01 4.56
N VAL A 96 -12.38 2.96 4.26
CA VAL A 96 -13.06 3.91 3.36
C VAL A 96 -13.06 5.33 3.92
N SER A 97 -13.22 5.52 5.23
CA SER A 97 -13.24 6.87 5.82
C SER A 97 -11.91 7.64 5.67
N TRP A 98 -10.81 6.91 5.45
CA TRP A 98 -9.48 7.47 5.17
C TRP A 98 -9.12 7.46 3.67
N GLY A 99 -10.08 7.18 2.79
CA GLY A 99 -9.86 7.08 1.34
C GLY A 99 -8.92 5.94 0.92
N LYS A 100 -8.67 4.95 1.80
CA LYS A 100 -7.78 3.81 1.49
C LYS A 100 -8.46 2.79 0.57
N VAL A 101 -9.78 2.71 0.62
CA VAL A 101 -10.64 1.87 -0.22
C VAL A 101 -11.66 2.76 -0.90
N ASP A 102 -11.94 2.50 -2.18
CA ASP A 102 -12.96 3.22 -2.93
C ASP A 102 -14.35 2.97 -2.30
N PRO A 103 -15.11 4.02 -1.90
CA PRO A 103 -16.44 3.87 -1.31
C PRO A 103 -17.40 3.03 -2.16
N ASP A 104 -17.35 3.15 -3.49
CA ASP A 104 -18.22 2.42 -4.42
C ASP A 104 -17.85 0.92 -4.50
N ARG A 105 -16.67 0.56 -3.98
CA ARG A 105 -16.12 -0.80 -3.94
C ARG A 105 -16.20 -1.43 -2.55
N LEU A 106 -16.76 -0.72 -1.56
CA LEU A 106 -16.95 -1.26 -0.22
C LEU A 106 -17.75 -2.58 -0.20
N PRO A 107 -18.81 -2.78 -1.00
CA PRO A 107 -19.52 -4.06 -1.07
C PRO A 107 -18.66 -5.24 -1.57
N ASP A 108 -17.61 -4.93 -2.34
CA ASP A 108 -16.67 -5.93 -2.89
C ASP A 108 -15.48 -6.21 -1.94
N SER A 109 -15.47 -5.60 -0.75
CA SER A 109 -14.43 -5.79 0.26
C SER A 109 -14.68 -7.01 1.12
N VAL A 110 -13.68 -7.88 1.28
CA VAL A 110 -13.80 -9.14 2.01
C VAL A 110 -12.79 -9.20 3.16
N VAL A 111 -13.27 -9.55 4.36
CA VAL A 111 -12.45 -9.90 5.51
C VAL A 111 -12.71 -11.34 5.90
N CYS A 112 -11.68 -12.18 5.86
CA CYS A 112 -11.71 -13.55 6.31
C CYS A 112 -11.08 -13.66 7.70
N TYR A 113 -11.89 -14.04 8.70
CA TYR A 113 -11.41 -14.31 10.04
C TYR A 113 -10.86 -15.73 10.16
N VAL A 114 -9.61 -15.92 9.72
CA VAL A 114 -8.93 -17.22 9.67
C VAL A 114 -7.41 -17.02 9.67
N ASP A 115 -6.67 -18.03 10.12
CA ASP A 115 -5.21 -18.04 10.06
C ASP A 115 -4.71 -17.96 8.60
N SER A 116 -3.68 -17.13 8.37
CA SER A 116 -3.08 -16.96 7.04
C SER A 116 -2.43 -18.24 6.51
N THR A 117 -1.96 -19.13 7.38
CA THR A 117 -1.41 -20.45 7.03
C THR A 117 -2.46 -21.40 6.48
N VAL A 118 -3.76 -21.17 6.75
CA VAL A 118 -4.87 -21.90 6.14
C VAL A 118 -5.33 -21.23 4.84
N ALA A 119 -5.56 -19.92 4.87
CA ALA A 119 -6.12 -19.21 3.72
C ALA A 119 -5.17 -19.12 2.52
N LEU A 120 -3.89 -18.81 2.77
CA LEU A 120 -2.90 -18.60 1.71
C LEU A 120 -2.73 -19.83 0.80
N PRO A 121 -2.49 -21.06 1.29
CA PRO A 121 -2.34 -22.21 0.41
C PRO A 121 -3.62 -22.55 -0.35
N LEU A 122 -4.81 -22.42 0.28
CA LEU A 122 -6.09 -22.70 -0.38
C LEU A 122 -6.37 -21.73 -1.54
N LEU A 123 -6.22 -20.42 -1.29
CA LEU A 123 -6.40 -19.39 -2.32
C LEU A 123 -5.34 -19.49 -3.41
N THR A 124 -4.10 -19.83 -3.05
CA THR A 124 -3.01 -20.04 -4.03
C THR A 124 -3.32 -21.24 -4.93
N ALA A 125 -3.71 -22.38 -4.35
CA ALA A 125 -4.06 -23.57 -5.11
C ALA A 125 -5.23 -23.30 -6.08
N TYR A 126 -6.27 -22.62 -5.60
CA TYR A 126 -7.40 -22.22 -6.42
C TYR A 126 -6.98 -21.29 -7.58
N ALA A 127 -6.20 -20.24 -7.28
CA ALA A 127 -5.74 -19.29 -8.28
C ALA A 127 -4.88 -19.95 -9.37
N LEU A 128 -3.98 -20.86 -8.98
CA LEU A 128 -3.14 -21.60 -9.93
C LEU A 128 -3.95 -22.59 -10.77
N ALA A 129 -5.00 -23.20 -10.21
CA ALA A 129 -5.86 -24.13 -10.94
C ALA A 129 -6.84 -23.43 -11.91
N ARG A 130 -7.24 -22.19 -11.62
CA ARG A 130 -8.33 -21.49 -12.35
C ARG A 130 -7.86 -20.33 -13.22
N ALA A 131 -6.70 -19.73 -12.93
CA ALA A 131 -6.22 -18.55 -13.66
C ALA A 131 -5.08 -18.90 -14.62
N LYS A 132 -5.03 -18.20 -15.75
CA LYS A 132 -3.89 -18.26 -16.69
C LYS A 132 -2.68 -17.54 -16.09
N LYS A 133 -1.49 -18.08 -16.34
CA LYS A 133 -0.23 -17.42 -15.97
C LYS A 133 -0.14 -16.04 -16.63
N ARG A 134 0.21 -15.02 -15.85
CA ARG A 134 0.41 -13.64 -16.32
C ARG A 134 1.90 -13.37 -16.55
N PRO A 135 2.27 -12.54 -17.54
CA PRO A 135 3.64 -12.07 -17.66
C PRO A 135 4.02 -11.24 -16.43
N HIS A 136 5.27 -11.38 -15.98
CA HIS A 136 5.78 -10.64 -14.83
C HIS A 136 5.85 -9.14 -15.13
N GLY A 137 5.32 -8.31 -14.24
CA GLY A 137 5.33 -6.85 -14.41
C GLY A 137 6.70 -6.18 -14.21
N ARG A 138 7.67 -6.90 -13.62
CA ARG A 138 9.05 -6.42 -13.35
C ARG A 138 9.08 -5.02 -12.72
N LEU A 139 8.19 -4.78 -11.75
CA LEU A 139 7.94 -3.44 -11.20
C LEU A 139 9.20 -2.80 -10.59
N TYR A 140 10.03 -3.61 -9.91
CA TYR A 140 11.27 -3.14 -9.29
C TYR A 140 12.31 -2.65 -10.31
N ASP A 141 12.37 -3.30 -11.48
CA ASP A 141 13.26 -2.89 -12.57
C ASP A 141 12.86 -1.52 -13.15
N ARG A 142 11.58 -1.16 -13.01
CA ARG A 142 11.04 0.12 -13.48
C ARG A 142 10.95 1.17 -12.37
N ARG A 143 11.42 0.92 -11.14
CA ARG A 143 11.15 1.76 -9.97
C ARG A 143 11.48 3.24 -10.19
N GLU A 144 12.61 3.53 -10.84
CA GLU A 144 13.06 4.91 -11.12
C GLU A 144 12.12 5.63 -12.09
N ALA A 145 11.65 4.93 -13.13
CA ALA A 145 10.67 5.46 -14.07
C ALA A 145 9.32 5.71 -13.39
N LEU A 146 8.88 4.81 -12.50
CA LEU A 146 7.64 4.96 -11.73
C LEU A 146 7.73 6.16 -10.79
N LEU A 147 8.83 6.30 -10.06
CA LEU A 147 9.09 7.46 -9.19
C LEU A 147 9.10 8.77 -9.98
N SER A 148 9.74 8.79 -11.15
CA SER A 148 9.76 9.97 -12.02
C SER A 148 8.35 10.32 -12.52
N ALA A 149 7.53 9.31 -12.86
CA ALA A 149 6.15 9.52 -13.28
C ALA A 149 5.27 10.05 -12.14
N LEU A 150 5.43 9.54 -10.91
CA LEU A 150 4.76 10.06 -9.73
C LEU A 150 5.16 11.52 -9.48
N SER A 151 6.47 11.80 -9.50
CA SER A 151 7.03 13.14 -9.25
C SER A 151 6.53 14.18 -10.27
N ALA A 152 6.37 13.78 -11.54
CA ALA A 152 5.79 14.64 -12.57
C ALA A 152 4.30 14.96 -12.34
N GLY A 153 3.57 14.08 -11.64
CA GLY A 153 2.19 14.30 -11.25
C GLY A 153 2.02 15.29 -10.09
N VAL A 154 3.08 15.55 -9.32
CA VAL A 154 3.04 16.47 -8.19
C VAL A 154 3.14 17.91 -8.67
N LYS A 155 2.10 18.71 -8.45
CA LYS A 155 2.15 20.15 -8.73
C LYS A 155 3.04 20.85 -7.71
N ARG A 156 4.14 21.47 -8.16
CA ARG A 156 5.15 22.15 -7.30
C ARG A 156 4.56 23.21 -6.35
N LYS A 157 3.42 23.83 -6.69
CA LYS A 157 2.77 24.83 -5.82
C LYS A 157 2.15 24.22 -4.55
N ASP A 158 1.76 22.94 -4.58
CA ASP A 158 0.98 22.30 -3.52
C ASP A 158 1.86 21.87 -2.33
N LEU A 159 3.11 21.46 -2.60
CA LEU A 159 4.11 21.17 -1.55
C LEU A 159 4.63 22.44 -0.85
N ALA A 160 4.75 23.55 -1.57
CA ALA A 160 5.28 24.81 -1.04
C ALA A 160 4.22 25.60 -0.23
N ALA A 161 2.94 25.53 -0.63
CA ALA A 161 1.84 26.17 0.10
C ALA A 161 1.66 25.56 1.50
N ARG A 162 1.78 24.24 1.63
CA ARG A 162 1.64 23.54 2.92
C ARG A 162 2.78 23.80 3.90
N LYS A 163 3.99 24.08 3.41
CA LYS A 163 5.13 24.52 4.24
C LYS A 163 4.86 25.85 4.97
N LYS A 164 3.95 26.70 4.47
CA LYS A 164 3.60 27.99 5.11
C LYS A 164 2.53 27.86 6.18
N THR A 165 1.69 26.82 6.15
CA THR A 165 0.58 26.62 7.09
C THR A 165 0.98 25.80 8.33
N ALA A 166 2.09 25.06 8.27
CA ALA A 166 2.62 24.25 9.37
C ALA A 166 3.66 24.99 10.24
N ARG A 167 3.62 26.33 10.29
CA ARG A 167 4.44 27.17 11.16
C ARG A 167 3.57 27.93 12.14
#